data_AF-A0A928SLX8-F1
#
_entry.id   AF-A0A928SLX8-F1
#
_cell.length_a   1.000
_cell.length_b   1.000
_cell.length_c   1.000
_cell.angle_alpha   90.00
_cell.angle_beta   90.00
_cell.angle_gamma   90.00
#
_symmetry.space_group_name_H-M   'P 1'
#
loop_
_entity.id
_entity.type
_entity.pdbx_description
1 polymer ?
#
loop_
_entity_poly.entity_id
_entity_poly.type
_entity_poly.pdbx_seq_one_letter_code
_entity_poly.pdbx_strand_id
1 'polypeptide(L)'
;MSFRLTLHASRLTPHLLSLLLLLYFWAVGLANLDRFPKIHEDESWQAAPGYSFWAEGRFGTDLFAGFYGMEQHYYGFMPLFPILVGGALHLFGLGLFQARLVPLALILLTLAWTHRLGTKLFSPWHGTLAVAILTTWRIAGPFPHLPSGIPLADVARIVRYDSAVPVFGLAALLILTHSLTSDRRPKTGDRPNAPGYFLGVGFLVGLAALSHVYGAFWLPALLLVALWIRGWQVTRYAVISLIGFGLALTPWLLFVASGWSDFIQQNRNYADRFGLLDSRFYLLNLLNEVERYDPILNGAKQSLGAWLWLILCSLSLIWLLKRSLTGWVNISSSNPVPGPGSPVISSRLLIAVLITLGSFFAFLLSFKTFSYLATLWPLFALVIAAGFIHLWQTPTPRRWWRPVLALLFLLGTVEGILTSVRLHAAARQLTLYQTFTGAIAAHLPPQSRVLGLQHYWLGLAAHGQNYRSILVPIFWTNPNYVSQPLSFAQAAQMRPPQIILLDQIMLDFLAETAQPDHPLHQLGQDIWTYLAEQQAHLIGQLDDPTYGPMQIYELKK
;
A
#
# COMPACT_ATOMS: atom_id res chain seq x y z
N MET A 1 42.38 -31.06 7.44
CA MET A 1 41.14 -31.29 6.66
C MET A 1 39.87 -30.75 7.36
N SER A 2 39.95 -29.85 8.37
CA SER A 2 38.80 -29.43 9.20
C SER A 2 38.29 -27.99 9.03
N PHE A 3 38.79 -27.19 8.06
CA PHE A 3 38.43 -25.77 7.93
C PHE A 3 37.32 -25.44 6.90
N ARG A 4 36.81 -26.44 6.15
CA ARG A 4 35.75 -26.23 5.14
C ARG A 4 34.32 -26.36 5.69
N LEU A 5 34.12 -27.07 6.82
CA LEU A 5 32.78 -27.24 7.42
C LEU A 5 32.26 -25.97 8.13
N THR A 6 33.14 -25.12 8.66
CA THR A 6 32.76 -23.86 9.33
C THR A 6 32.29 -22.75 8.37
N LEU A 7 32.71 -22.80 7.09
CA LEU A 7 32.32 -21.82 6.07
C LEU A 7 30.93 -22.07 5.46
N HIS A 8 30.38 -23.28 5.57
CA HIS A 8 29.03 -23.58 5.07
C HIS A 8 27.94 -23.17 6.08
N ALA A 9 28.17 -23.41 7.38
CA ALA A 9 27.24 -23.00 8.43
C ALA A 9 26.99 -21.48 8.40
N SER A 10 28.02 -20.67 8.17
CA SER A 10 27.92 -19.20 8.14
C SER A 10 27.13 -18.63 6.95
N ARG A 11 26.94 -19.40 5.87
CA ARG A 11 26.15 -18.97 4.70
C ARG A 11 24.66 -19.23 4.85
N LEU A 12 24.27 -20.26 5.59
CA LEU A 12 22.87 -20.63 5.80
C LEU A 12 22.20 -19.81 6.92
N THR A 13 22.95 -19.39 7.93
CA THR A 13 22.44 -18.60 9.06
C THR A 13 21.56 -17.40 8.67
N PRO A 14 21.95 -16.49 7.75
CA PRO A 14 21.11 -15.35 7.37
C PRO A 14 19.78 -15.76 6.72
N HIS A 15 19.79 -16.82 5.91
CA HIS A 15 18.57 -17.32 5.27
C HIS A 15 17.59 -17.91 6.30
N LEU A 16 18.11 -18.68 7.26
CA LEU A 16 17.31 -19.22 8.37
C LEU A 16 16.74 -18.09 9.24
N LEU A 17 17.55 -17.08 9.57
CA LEU A 17 17.09 -15.93 10.35
C LEU A 17 16.00 -15.15 9.61
N SER A 18 16.15 -14.94 8.30
CA SER A 18 15.10 -14.33 7.49
C SER A 18 13.82 -15.16 7.47
N LEU A 19 13.91 -16.48 7.33
CA LEU A 19 12.74 -17.36 7.42
C LEU A 19 12.04 -17.21 8.79
N LEU A 20 12.79 -17.18 9.89
CA LEU A 20 12.24 -16.96 11.23
C LEU A 20 11.55 -15.59 11.35
N LEU A 21 12.13 -14.53 10.78
CA LEU A 21 11.52 -13.19 10.76
C LEU A 21 10.23 -13.16 9.92
N LEU A 22 10.19 -13.87 8.79
CA LEU A 22 8.98 -13.99 7.96
C LEU A 22 7.88 -14.77 8.70
N LEU A 23 8.24 -15.87 9.39
CA LEU A 23 7.30 -16.64 10.20
C LEU A 23 6.80 -15.83 11.41
N TYR A 24 7.67 -15.09 12.07
CA TYR A 24 7.31 -14.15 13.13
C TYR A 24 6.32 -13.10 12.61
N PHE A 25 6.64 -12.46 11.48
CA PHE A 25 5.76 -11.46 10.86
C PHE A 25 4.39 -12.04 10.52
N TRP A 26 4.34 -13.24 9.94
CA TRP A 26 3.10 -13.93 9.63
C TRP A 26 2.27 -14.24 10.89
N ALA A 27 2.89 -14.82 11.92
CA ALA A 27 2.22 -15.17 13.16
C ALA A 27 1.66 -13.93 13.89
N VAL A 28 2.47 -12.86 13.97
CA VAL A 28 2.04 -11.58 14.54
C VAL A 28 0.97 -10.92 13.67
N GLY A 29 1.08 -10.99 12.35
CA GLY A 29 0.09 -10.44 11.42
C GLY A 29 -1.28 -11.11 11.54
N LEU A 30 -1.32 -12.43 11.69
CA LEU A 30 -2.57 -13.19 11.82
C LEU A 30 -3.33 -12.90 13.12
N ALA A 31 -2.63 -12.56 14.20
CA ALA A 31 -3.24 -12.38 15.50
C ALA A 31 -4.21 -11.17 15.51
N ASN A 32 -5.45 -11.38 15.91
CA ASN A 32 -6.50 -10.34 15.99
C ASN A 32 -6.77 -9.62 14.64
N LEU A 33 -6.49 -10.26 13.51
CA LEU A 33 -6.63 -9.63 12.19
C LEU A 33 -8.09 -9.23 11.88
N ASP A 34 -9.06 -9.89 12.52
CA ASP A 34 -10.50 -9.67 12.43
C ASP A 34 -11.05 -8.49 13.24
N ARG A 35 -10.22 -7.86 14.08
CA ARG A 35 -10.64 -6.77 14.98
C ARG A 35 -9.64 -5.62 15.06
N PHE A 36 -8.38 -5.83 14.66
CA PHE A 36 -7.32 -4.85 14.81
C PHE A 36 -6.47 -4.67 13.54
N PRO A 37 -6.29 -3.42 13.05
CA PRO A 37 -6.92 -2.19 13.56
C PRO A 37 -8.45 -2.19 13.34
N LYS A 38 -9.15 -1.17 13.87
CA LYS A 38 -10.55 -0.92 13.52
C LYS A 38 -10.68 -0.90 11.98
N ILE A 39 -11.84 -1.33 11.48
CA ILE A 39 -12.07 -1.36 10.03
C ILE A 39 -11.83 0.02 9.41
N HIS A 40 -11.08 0.04 8.32
CA HIS A 40 -10.78 1.24 7.56
C HIS A 40 -11.77 1.38 6.38
N GLU A 41 -12.11 2.60 6.02
CA GLU A 41 -13.06 2.93 4.94
C GLU A 41 -12.75 2.24 3.61
N ASP A 42 -11.48 2.27 3.20
CA ASP A 42 -11.02 1.61 1.97
C ASP A 42 -11.29 0.10 1.95
N GLU A 43 -11.43 -0.59 3.10
CA GLU A 43 -11.47 -2.06 3.08
C GLU A 43 -12.71 -2.59 2.36
N SER A 44 -13.88 -2.00 2.64
CA SER A 44 -15.10 -2.32 1.92
C SER A 44 -15.08 -1.81 0.48
N TRP A 45 -14.46 -0.65 0.23
CA TRP A 45 -14.35 -0.12 -1.13
C TRP A 45 -13.51 -1.01 -2.06
N GLN A 46 -12.43 -1.61 -1.55
CA GLN A 46 -11.61 -2.55 -2.31
C GLN A 46 -12.29 -3.91 -2.41
N ALA A 47 -12.90 -4.39 -1.31
CA ALA A 47 -13.48 -5.73 -1.23
C ALA A 47 -14.71 -5.90 -2.12
N ALA A 48 -15.63 -4.94 -2.10
CA ALA A 48 -16.93 -5.09 -2.75
C ALA A 48 -16.88 -5.32 -4.26
N PRO A 49 -16.20 -4.48 -5.08
CA PRO A 49 -16.15 -4.69 -6.53
C PRO A 49 -15.41 -5.99 -6.91
N GLY A 50 -14.38 -6.36 -6.14
CA GLY A 50 -13.69 -7.63 -6.31
C GLY A 50 -14.59 -8.83 -6.03
N TYR A 51 -15.40 -8.76 -4.97
CA TYR A 51 -16.31 -9.85 -4.61
C TYR A 51 -17.38 -10.06 -5.69
N SER A 52 -18.01 -8.99 -6.18
CA SER A 52 -18.98 -9.06 -7.30
C SER A 52 -18.36 -9.67 -8.56
N PHE A 53 -17.08 -9.40 -8.83
CA PHE A 53 -16.39 -9.97 -10.00
C PHE A 53 -16.36 -11.50 -9.93
N TRP A 54 -16.02 -12.06 -8.76
CA TRP A 54 -15.97 -13.50 -8.59
C TRP A 54 -17.34 -14.14 -8.42
N ALA A 55 -18.27 -13.47 -7.72
CA ALA A 55 -19.59 -14.00 -7.44
C ALA A 55 -20.54 -13.91 -8.65
N GLU A 56 -20.39 -12.87 -9.49
CA GLU A 56 -21.39 -12.50 -10.49
C GLU A 56 -20.80 -12.24 -11.88
N GLY A 57 -19.47 -12.24 -12.03
CA GLY A 57 -18.81 -11.99 -13.31
C GLY A 57 -18.81 -10.51 -13.74
N ARG A 58 -19.19 -9.57 -12.84
CA ARG A 58 -19.15 -8.12 -13.09
C ARG A 58 -18.13 -7.42 -12.18
N PHE A 59 -17.28 -6.55 -12.74
CA PHE A 59 -16.41 -5.69 -11.93
C PHE A 59 -17.14 -4.39 -11.57
N GLY A 60 -18.12 -4.52 -10.69
CA GLY A 60 -19.02 -3.45 -10.22
C GLY A 60 -19.42 -3.68 -8.76
N THR A 61 -20.08 -2.71 -8.12
CA THR A 61 -20.49 -2.85 -6.71
C THR A 61 -21.80 -2.16 -6.39
N ASP A 62 -22.68 -2.89 -5.70
CA ASP A 62 -23.97 -2.36 -5.25
C ASP A 62 -23.83 -1.39 -4.07
N LEU A 63 -22.67 -1.41 -3.40
CA LEU A 63 -22.30 -0.45 -2.37
C LEU A 63 -22.43 0.99 -2.86
N PHE A 64 -22.20 1.23 -4.14
CA PHE A 64 -22.28 2.55 -4.76
C PHE A 64 -23.37 2.67 -5.82
N ALA A 65 -24.36 1.80 -5.77
CA ALA A 65 -25.35 1.74 -6.83
C ALA A 65 -26.11 3.06 -7.01
N GLY A 66 -26.31 3.45 -8.27
CA GLY A 66 -26.90 4.74 -8.62
C GLY A 66 -25.91 5.92 -8.61
N PHE A 67 -24.60 5.65 -8.57
CA PHE A 67 -23.56 6.65 -8.83
C PHE A 67 -22.80 6.28 -10.10
N TYR A 68 -23.13 6.95 -11.22
CA TYR A 68 -22.45 6.79 -12.52
C TYR A 68 -22.14 5.34 -12.94
N GLY A 69 -23.11 4.43 -12.78
CA GLY A 69 -22.98 3.04 -13.21
C GLY A 69 -22.02 2.18 -12.39
N MET A 70 -21.62 2.61 -11.18
CA MET A 70 -20.68 1.86 -10.32
C MET A 70 -21.13 0.43 -10.01
N GLU A 71 -22.42 0.12 -10.08
CA GLU A 71 -22.94 -1.25 -9.98
C GLU A 71 -22.56 -2.15 -11.17
N GLN A 72 -22.28 -1.59 -12.35
CA GLN A 72 -21.87 -2.34 -13.54
C GLN A 72 -20.37 -2.23 -13.78
N HIS A 73 -19.85 -1.01 -13.70
CA HIS A 73 -18.44 -0.71 -13.93
C HIS A 73 -17.86 0.09 -12.78
N TYR A 74 -16.91 -0.47 -12.05
CA TYR A 74 -16.25 0.22 -10.97
C TYR A 74 -14.86 0.74 -11.40
N TYR A 75 -14.68 2.06 -11.37
CA TYR A 75 -13.44 2.75 -11.74
C TYR A 75 -12.77 3.50 -10.59
N GLY A 76 -13.28 3.37 -9.37
CA GLY A 76 -12.72 4.05 -8.19
C GLY A 76 -11.31 3.57 -7.82
N PHE A 77 -10.95 2.34 -8.18
CA PHE A 77 -9.62 1.77 -7.95
C PHE A 77 -9.16 0.94 -9.15
N MET A 78 -7.84 0.74 -9.24
CA MET A 78 -7.25 -0.18 -10.21
C MET A 78 -7.62 -1.63 -9.85
N PRO A 79 -7.85 -2.52 -10.84
CA PRO A 79 -8.67 -3.70 -10.62
C PRO A 79 -7.95 -4.86 -9.91
N LEU A 80 -6.63 -4.96 -9.99
CA LEU A 80 -5.92 -6.18 -9.59
C LEU A 80 -6.05 -6.46 -8.09
N PHE A 81 -5.82 -5.46 -7.24
CA PHE A 81 -5.90 -5.66 -5.79
C PHE A 81 -7.34 -5.97 -5.31
N PRO A 82 -8.39 -5.22 -5.71
CA PRO A 82 -9.78 -5.62 -5.50
C PRO A 82 -10.08 -7.06 -5.91
N ILE A 83 -9.68 -7.49 -7.11
CA ILE A 83 -9.95 -8.85 -7.61
C ILE A 83 -9.28 -9.90 -6.72
N LEU A 84 -8.06 -9.67 -6.23
CA LEU A 84 -7.39 -10.59 -5.30
C LEU A 84 -8.14 -10.70 -3.97
N VAL A 85 -8.59 -9.57 -3.41
CA VAL A 85 -9.38 -9.53 -2.17
C VAL A 85 -10.72 -10.23 -2.35
N GLY A 86 -11.44 -9.91 -3.42
CA GLY A 86 -12.69 -10.54 -3.77
C GLY A 86 -12.58 -12.05 -3.96
N GLY A 87 -11.47 -12.51 -4.56
CA GLY A 87 -11.20 -13.93 -4.74
C GLY A 87 -11.03 -14.65 -3.40
N ALA A 88 -10.32 -14.03 -2.44
CA ALA A 88 -10.21 -14.58 -1.09
C ALA A 88 -11.57 -14.62 -0.37
N LEU A 89 -12.39 -13.58 -0.51
CA LEU A 89 -13.74 -13.53 0.07
C LEU A 89 -14.69 -14.57 -0.56
N HIS A 90 -14.59 -14.78 -1.87
CA HIS A 90 -15.37 -15.80 -2.57
C HIS A 90 -14.98 -17.22 -2.14
N LEU A 91 -13.67 -17.48 -1.99
CA LEU A 91 -13.15 -18.82 -1.64
C LEU A 91 -13.31 -19.16 -0.14
N PHE A 92 -13.12 -18.19 0.75
CA PHE A 92 -13.06 -18.42 2.20
C PHE A 92 -14.25 -17.82 2.97
N GLY A 93 -15.23 -17.28 2.27
CA GLY A 93 -16.41 -16.60 2.83
C GLY A 93 -16.19 -15.11 3.09
N LEU A 94 -17.30 -14.37 3.17
CA LEU A 94 -17.31 -12.95 3.49
C LEU A 94 -16.86 -12.73 4.95
N GLY A 95 -15.82 -11.92 5.13
CA GLY A 95 -15.35 -11.53 6.45
C GLY A 95 -14.10 -10.66 6.41
N LEU A 96 -13.92 -9.85 7.45
CA LEU A 96 -12.79 -8.93 7.56
C LEU A 96 -11.45 -9.67 7.66
N PHE A 97 -11.43 -10.81 8.35
CA PHE A 97 -10.24 -11.66 8.44
C PHE A 97 -9.77 -12.11 7.05
N GLN A 98 -10.67 -12.68 6.25
CA GLN A 98 -10.42 -13.16 4.90
C GLN A 98 -9.93 -12.03 3.98
N ALA A 99 -10.56 -10.86 4.07
CA ALA A 99 -10.15 -9.69 3.28
C ALA A 99 -8.70 -9.28 3.61
N ARG A 100 -8.35 -9.23 4.90
CA ARG A 100 -7.02 -8.82 5.39
C ARG A 100 -5.93 -9.88 5.25
N LEU A 101 -6.28 -11.15 5.01
CA LEU A 101 -5.27 -12.18 4.67
C LEU A 101 -4.50 -11.83 3.39
N VAL A 102 -5.15 -11.16 2.44
CA VAL A 102 -4.55 -10.78 1.15
C VAL A 102 -3.40 -9.77 1.33
N PRO A 103 -3.59 -8.58 1.92
CA PRO A 103 -2.48 -7.66 2.16
C PRO A 103 -1.40 -8.27 3.06
N LEU A 104 -1.76 -9.11 4.04
CA LEU A 104 -0.78 -9.82 4.87
C LEU A 104 0.13 -10.73 4.04
N ALA A 105 -0.44 -11.55 3.16
CA ALA A 105 0.32 -12.43 2.27
C ALA A 105 1.18 -11.63 1.27
N LEU A 106 0.66 -10.53 0.73
CA LEU A 106 1.39 -9.67 -0.20
C LEU A 106 2.57 -8.97 0.48
N ILE A 107 2.42 -8.49 1.72
CA ILE A 107 3.54 -7.94 2.47
C ILE A 107 4.56 -9.02 2.85
N LEU A 108 4.13 -10.24 3.19
CA LEU A 108 5.05 -11.37 3.39
C LEU A 108 5.90 -11.64 2.14
N LEU A 109 5.28 -11.61 0.96
CA LEU A 109 5.99 -11.73 -0.32
C LEU A 109 6.94 -10.54 -0.55
N THR A 110 6.52 -9.32 -0.22
CA THR A 110 7.37 -8.13 -0.28
C THR A 110 8.63 -8.28 0.58
N LEU A 111 8.51 -8.80 1.80
CA LEU A 111 9.64 -9.08 2.67
C LEU A 111 10.55 -10.17 2.09
N ALA A 112 9.99 -11.24 1.52
CA ALA A 112 10.74 -12.28 0.85
C ALA A 112 11.51 -11.76 -0.38
N TRP A 113 10.88 -10.90 -1.19
CA TRP A 113 11.54 -10.23 -2.32
C TRP A 113 12.61 -9.26 -1.86
N THR A 114 12.40 -8.55 -0.75
CA THR A 114 13.41 -7.69 -0.14
C THR A 114 14.65 -8.48 0.27
N HIS A 115 14.47 -9.63 0.95
CA HIS A 115 15.57 -10.51 1.31
C HIS A 115 16.32 -11.02 0.08
N ARG A 116 15.57 -11.48 -0.93
CA ARG A 116 16.13 -11.99 -2.19
C ARG A 116 16.90 -10.92 -2.94
N LEU A 117 16.38 -9.69 -2.99
CA LEU A 117 17.00 -8.56 -3.66
C LEU A 117 18.29 -8.14 -2.94
N GLY A 118 18.26 -8.01 -1.61
CA GLY A 118 19.46 -7.72 -0.82
C GLY A 118 20.54 -8.80 -0.97
N THR A 119 20.14 -10.07 -1.04
CA THR A 119 21.05 -11.19 -1.32
C THR A 119 21.69 -11.08 -2.71
N LYS A 120 20.89 -10.74 -3.73
CA LYS A 120 21.33 -10.67 -5.11
C LYS A 120 22.20 -9.44 -5.39
N LEU A 121 21.87 -8.30 -4.78
CA LEU A 121 22.63 -7.06 -4.93
C LEU A 121 23.93 -7.09 -4.11
N PHE A 122 23.90 -7.65 -2.90
CA PHE A 122 25.02 -7.56 -1.97
C PHE A 122 25.36 -8.92 -1.35
N SER A 123 24.71 -9.29 -0.26
CA SER A 123 24.93 -10.57 0.43
C SER A 123 23.69 -10.97 1.24
N PRO A 124 23.56 -12.24 1.65
CA PRO A 124 22.43 -12.71 2.46
C PRO A 124 22.17 -11.88 3.73
N TRP A 125 23.22 -11.37 4.37
CA TRP A 125 23.10 -10.52 5.56
C TRP A 125 22.42 -9.18 5.27
N HIS A 126 22.60 -8.59 4.08
CA HIS A 126 21.92 -7.34 3.71
C HIS A 126 20.41 -7.54 3.61
N GLY A 127 20.00 -8.63 2.94
CA GLY A 127 18.58 -8.98 2.84
C GLY A 127 17.96 -9.27 4.21
N THR A 128 18.68 -10.01 5.07
CA THR A 128 18.23 -10.35 6.43
C THR A 128 18.08 -9.12 7.30
N LEU A 129 19.05 -8.22 7.28
CA LEU A 129 19.03 -6.99 8.06
C LEU A 129 17.89 -6.07 7.60
N ALA A 130 17.68 -5.95 6.28
CA ALA A 130 16.55 -5.19 5.75
C ALA A 130 15.20 -5.76 6.21
N VAL A 131 15.00 -7.07 6.14
CA VAL A 131 13.78 -7.72 6.65
C VAL A 131 13.62 -7.52 8.16
N ALA A 132 14.69 -7.62 8.94
CA ALA A 132 14.64 -7.36 10.37
C ALA A 132 14.15 -5.94 10.65
N ILE A 133 14.72 -4.93 9.99
CA ILE A 133 14.29 -3.53 10.14
C ILE A 133 12.81 -3.37 9.77
N LEU A 134 12.39 -3.90 8.63
CA LEU A 134 11.00 -3.78 8.15
C LEU A 134 9.96 -4.47 9.04
N THR A 135 10.38 -5.47 9.82
CA THR A 135 9.48 -6.27 10.66
C THR A 135 9.49 -5.84 12.12
N THR A 136 10.56 -5.17 12.59
CA THR A 136 10.71 -4.86 14.01
C THR A 136 10.96 -3.40 14.33
N TRP A 137 11.29 -2.53 13.38
CA TRP A 137 11.57 -1.12 13.69
C TRP A 137 10.30 -0.28 13.62
N ARG A 138 10.02 0.40 14.73
CA ARG A 138 9.03 1.47 14.80
C ARG A 138 9.65 2.73 14.19
N ILE A 139 9.23 3.10 12.99
CA ILE A 139 9.76 4.25 12.23
C ILE A 139 8.76 5.38 12.05
N ALA A 140 7.49 5.18 12.42
CA ALA A 140 6.46 6.22 12.40
C ALA A 140 5.87 6.45 13.80
N GLY A 141 5.43 7.69 14.03
CA GLY A 141 4.57 8.04 15.15
C GLY A 141 3.22 7.34 15.03
N PRO A 142 2.51 7.14 16.16
CA PRO A 142 1.20 6.50 16.12
C PRO A 142 0.21 7.36 15.33
N PHE A 143 -0.51 6.73 14.42
CA PHE A 143 -1.59 7.33 13.63
C PHE A 143 -2.80 6.38 13.69
N PRO A 144 -4.06 6.83 13.54
CA PRO A 144 -5.23 5.95 13.66
C PRO A 144 -5.16 4.64 12.86
N HIS A 145 -4.55 4.65 11.68
CA HIS A 145 -4.34 3.47 10.82
C HIS A 145 -2.89 2.95 10.79
N LEU A 146 -1.99 3.50 11.61
CA LEU A 146 -0.60 3.05 11.81
C LEU A 146 -0.30 2.91 13.30
N PRO A 147 -1.00 2.00 14.00
CA PRO A 147 -0.96 1.97 15.45
C PRO A 147 0.40 1.50 15.99
N SER A 148 1.11 0.61 15.29
CA SER A 148 2.44 0.14 15.72
C SER A 148 3.56 1.10 15.37
N GLY A 149 3.37 1.89 14.31
CA GLY A 149 4.44 2.68 13.73
C GLY A 149 5.50 1.82 13.03
N ILE A 150 5.23 0.52 12.82
CA ILE A 150 6.01 -0.39 11.97
C ILE A 150 5.25 -0.46 10.63
N PRO A 151 5.63 0.33 9.61
CA PRO A 151 4.72 0.64 8.50
C PRO A 151 4.25 -0.57 7.71
N LEU A 152 5.12 -1.56 7.45
CA LEU A 152 4.70 -2.75 6.73
C LEU A 152 3.81 -3.68 7.56
N ALA A 153 3.97 -3.71 8.90
CA ALA A 153 3.07 -4.47 9.76
C ALA A 153 1.68 -3.83 9.84
N ASP A 154 1.61 -2.50 9.86
CA ASP A 154 0.34 -1.77 9.87
C ASP A 154 -0.36 -1.87 8.51
N VAL A 155 0.35 -1.67 7.40
CA VAL A 155 -0.21 -1.80 6.03
C VAL A 155 -0.67 -3.24 5.74
N ALA A 156 0.02 -4.25 6.27
CA ALA A 156 -0.37 -5.66 6.11
C ALA A 156 -1.72 -6.00 6.76
N ARG A 157 -2.22 -5.16 7.67
CA ARG A 157 -3.46 -5.39 8.43
C ARG A 157 -4.66 -4.62 7.88
N ILE A 158 -4.49 -3.89 6.79
CA ILE A 158 -5.57 -3.10 6.18
C ILE A 158 -5.66 -3.48 4.71
N VAL A 159 -6.88 -3.67 4.22
CA VAL A 159 -7.15 -3.93 2.80
C VAL A 159 -6.91 -2.67 1.97
N ARG A 160 -5.64 -2.42 1.64
CA ARG A 160 -5.19 -1.34 0.74
C ARG A 160 -4.25 -1.88 -0.32
N TYR A 161 -4.38 -1.34 -1.53
CA TYR A 161 -3.56 -1.67 -2.69
C TYR A 161 -2.06 -1.41 -2.50
N ASP A 162 -1.70 -0.60 -1.50
CA ASP A 162 -0.32 -0.29 -1.12
C ASP A 162 0.49 -1.54 -0.79
N SER A 163 -0.17 -2.63 -0.41
CA SER A 163 0.45 -3.94 -0.16
C SER A 163 0.86 -4.70 -1.43
N ALA A 164 0.17 -4.49 -2.55
CA ALA A 164 0.38 -5.23 -3.80
C ALA A 164 1.47 -4.61 -4.69
N VAL A 165 1.53 -3.29 -4.78
CA VAL A 165 2.50 -2.58 -5.63
C VAL A 165 3.96 -3.01 -5.39
N PRO A 166 4.48 -3.06 -4.14
CA PRO A 166 5.85 -3.50 -3.90
C PRO A 166 6.13 -4.94 -4.34
N VAL A 167 5.15 -5.85 -4.30
CA VAL A 167 5.34 -7.24 -4.71
C VAL A 167 5.79 -7.31 -6.16
N PHE A 168 5.03 -6.66 -7.04
CA PHE A 168 5.29 -6.69 -8.47
C PHE A 168 6.47 -5.80 -8.86
N GLY A 169 6.63 -4.63 -8.23
CA GLY A 169 7.76 -3.73 -8.47
C GLY A 169 9.11 -4.36 -8.09
N LEU A 170 9.21 -5.00 -6.91
CA LEU A 170 10.42 -5.71 -6.48
C LEU A 170 10.69 -6.96 -7.33
N ALA A 171 9.66 -7.71 -7.73
CA ALA A 171 9.82 -8.84 -8.63
C ALA A 171 10.38 -8.39 -9.99
N ALA A 172 9.87 -7.28 -10.55
CA ALA A 172 10.40 -6.68 -11.77
C ALA A 172 11.86 -6.24 -11.60
N LEU A 173 12.20 -5.58 -10.48
CA LEU A 173 13.59 -5.20 -10.18
C LEU A 173 14.51 -6.42 -10.01
N LEU A 174 14.03 -7.51 -9.43
CA LEU A 174 14.79 -8.75 -9.28
C LEU A 174 15.10 -9.39 -10.63
N ILE A 175 14.12 -9.47 -11.54
CA ILE A 175 14.31 -9.98 -12.90
C ILE A 175 15.28 -9.09 -13.67
N LEU A 176 15.11 -7.76 -13.60
CA LEU A 176 16.03 -6.82 -14.24
C LEU A 176 17.45 -6.94 -13.68
N THR A 177 17.59 -7.03 -12.36
CA THR A 177 18.89 -7.23 -11.71
C THR A 177 19.53 -8.53 -12.20
N HIS A 178 18.75 -9.61 -12.32
CA HIS A 178 19.23 -10.88 -12.87
C HIS A 178 19.72 -10.72 -14.31
N SER A 179 18.97 -10.05 -15.19
CA SER A 179 19.38 -9.85 -16.59
C SER A 179 20.62 -8.95 -16.71
N LEU A 180 20.73 -7.93 -15.87
CA LEU A 180 21.85 -6.99 -15.90
C LEU A 180 23.14 -7.55 -15.29
N THR A 181 23.05 -8.45 -14.31
CA THR A 181 24.21 -8.97 -13.54
C THR A 181 24.62 -10.40 -13.88
N SER A 182 23.87 -11.13 -14.71
CA SER A 182 24.27 -12.48 -15.09
C SER A 182 25.44 -12.43 -16.08
N ASP A 183 26.59 -12.91 -15.63
CA ASP A 183 27.90 -12.83 -16.28
C ASP A 183 28.08 -13.82 -17.44
N ARG A 184 27.08 -13.92 -18.32
CA ARG A 184 27.18 -14.75 -19.51
C ARG A 184 27.93 -13.97 -20.57
N ARG A 185 29.27 -13.96 -20.47
CA ARG A 185 30.08 -13.94 -21.70
C ARG A 185 29.52 -15.05 -22.58
N PRO A 186 28.97 -14.75 -23.77
CA PRO A 186 28.45 -15.76 -24.64
C PRO A 186 29.62 -16.68 -24.97
N LYS A 187 29.68 -17.85 -24.34
CA LYS A 187 30.47 -18.97 -24.86
C LYS A 187 29.73 -19.36 -26.14
N THR A 188 30.11 -18.73 -27.24
CA THR A 188 29.81 -19.09 -28.63
C THR A 188 28.38 -19.60 -28.87
N GLY A 189 27.43 -18.69 -29.13
CA GLY A 189 26.13 -19.02 -29.74
C GLY A 189 24.89 -18.74 -28.90
N ASP A 190 24.98 -18.80 -27.57
CA ASP A 190 23.82 -18.52 -26.71
C ASP A 190 23.58 -17.02 -26.58
N ARG A 191 22.48 -16.55 -27.20
CA ARG A 191 22.04 -15.15 -27.18
C ARG A 191 21.92 -14.66 -25.73
N PRO A 192 22.77 -13.72 -25.29
CA PRO A 192 22.71 -13.18 -23.95
C PRO A 192 21.51 -12.21 -23.88
N ASN A 193 20.64 -12.43 -22.90
CA ASN A 193 19.42 -11.66 -22.61
C ASN A 193 18.23 -12.03 -23.51
N ALA A 194 17.54 -13.12 -23.14
CA ALA A 194 16.26 -13.45 -23.73
C ALA A 194 15.31 -12.24 -23.61
N PRO A 195 14.75 -11.72 -24.71
CA PRO A 195 13.68 -10.71 -24.72
C PRO A 195 12.59 -10.95 -23.67
N GLY A 196 12.32 -12.22 -23.36
CA GLY A 196 11.36 -12.64 -22.33
C GLY A 196 11.61 -12.04 -20.94
N TYR A 197 12.86 -11.76 -20.52
CA TYR A 197 13.09 -11.11 -19.23
C TYR A 197 12.58 -9.69 -19.19
N PHE A 198 12.83 -8.90 -20.24
CA PHE A 198 12.34 -7.52 -20.32
C PHE A 198 10.82 -7.47 -20.52
N LEU A 199 10.26 -8.43 -21.26
CA LEU A 199 8.81 -8.60 -21.37
C LEU A 199 8.20 -8.86 -19.98
N GLY A 200 8.80 -9.77 -19.20
CA GLY A 200 8.39 -10.07 -17.83
C GLY A 200 8.53 -8.87 -16.88
N VAL A 201 9.60 -8.07 -17.01
CA VAL A 201 9.76 -6.82 -16.27
C VAL A 201 8.60 -5.87 -16.58
N GLY A 202 8.33 -5.63 -17.86
CA GLY A 202 7.21 -4.80 -18.31
C GLY A 202 5.87 -5.28 -17.77
N PHE A 203 5.60 -6.57 -17.92
CA PHE A 203 4.35 -7.20 -17.49
C PHE A 203 4.13 -7.08 -15.98
N LEU A 204 5.16 -7.37 -15.16
CA LEU A 204 5.08 -7.19 -13.72
C LEU A 204 4.87 -5.73 -13.32
N VAL A 205 5.51 -4.77 -13.98
CA VAL A 205 5.22 -3.35 -13.72
C VAL A 205 3.78 -2.99 -14.13
N GLY A 206 3.25 -3.60 -15.19
CA GLY A 206 1.85 -3.45 -15.56
C GLY A 206 0.91 -3.98 -14.47
N LEU A 207 1.23 -5.12 -13.85
CA LEU A 207 0.49 -5.62 -12.68
C LEU A 207 0.63 -4.69 -11.46
N ALA A 208 1.80 -4.07 -11.25
CA ALA A 208 1.97 -3.04 -10.23
C ALA A 208 1.05 -1.84 -10.50
N ALA A 209 0.96 -1.38 -11.75
CA ALA A 209 0.07 -0.30 -12.18
C ALA A 209 -1.42 -0.66 -12.03
N LEU A 210 -1.79 -1.92 -12.31
CA LEU A 210 -3.14 -2.44 -12.07
C LEU A 210 -3.46 -2.66 -10.59
N SER A 211 -2.46 -2.64 -9.71
CA SER A 211 -2.69 -2.59 -8.26
C SER A 211 -2.98 -1.15 -7.83
N HIS A 212 -2.18 -0.19 -8.31
CA HIS A 212 -2.42 1.24 -8.13
C HIS A 212 -1.64 2.07 -9.16
N VAL A 213 -2.16 3.25 -9.54
CA VAL A 213 -1.59 4.12 -10.60
C VAL A 213 -0.10 4.39 -10.41
N TYR A 214 0.36 4.70 -9.19
CA TYR A 214 1.78 4.96 -8.93
C TYR A 214 2.69 3.74 -9.18
N GLY A 215 2.13 2.53 -9.28
CA GLY A 215 2.87 1.34 -9.67
C GLY A 215 3.49 1.48 -11.07
N ALA A 216 2.89 2.29 -11.95
CA ALA A 216 3.46 2.60 -13.26
C ALA A 216 4.83 3.31 -13.18
N PHE A 217 5.14 3.98 -12.07
CA PHE A 217 6.42 4.69 -11.88
C PHE A 217 7.63 3.76 -11.87
N TRP A 218 7.43 2.46 -11.59
CA TRP A 218 8.48 1.46 -11.67
C TRP A 218 9.05 1.33 -13.09
N LEU A 219 8.25 1.52 -14.14
CA LEU A 219 8.72 1.29 -15.52
C LEU A 219 9.79 2.30 -15.91
N PRO A 220 9.55 3.62 -15.87
CA PRO A 220 10.58 4.61 -16.16
C PRO A 220 11.78 4.49 -15.19
N ALA A 221 11.56 4.19 -13.90
CA ALA A 221 12.67 3.96 -12.96
C ALA A 221 13.59 2.83 -13.44
N LEU A 222 13.03 1.65 -13.73
CA LEU A 222 13.77 0.48 -14.19
C LEU A 222 14.44 0.70 -15.55
N LEU A 223 13.79 1.40 -16.49
CA LEU A 223 14.35 1.72 -17.80
C LEU A 223 15.52 2.71 -17.71
N LEU A 224 15.41 3.75 -16.87
CA LEU A 224 16.48 4.71 -16.64
C LEU A 224 17.71 4.05 -16.01
N VAL A 225 17.49 3.16 -15.04
CA VAL A 225 18.57 2.39 -14.42
C VAL A 225 19.25 1.46 -15.44
N ALA A 226 18.46 0.76 -16.26
CA ALA A 226 19.01 -0.11 -17.30
C ALA A 226 19.81 0.68 -18.34
N LEU A 227 19.29 1.83 -18.78
CA LEU A 227 19.99 2.77 -19.65
C LEU A 227 21.28 3.28 -19.01
N TRP A 228 21.29 3.61 -17.72
CA TRP A 228 22.49 4.05 -17.01
C TRP A 228 23.57 2.95 -16.96
N ILE A 229 23.19 1.69 -16.78
CA ILE A 229 24.14 0.58 -16.62
C ILE A 229 24.66 0.05 -17.97
N ARG A 230 23.80 -0.02 -19.00
CA ARG A 230 24.10 -0.68 -20.29
C ARG A 230 24.13 0.29 -21.48
N GLY A 231 23.84 1.57 -21.27
CA GLY A 231 23.76 2.58 -22.32
C GLY A 231 22.62 2.32 -23.31
N TRP A 232 22.72 2.97 -24.49
CA TRP A 232 21.70 2.95 -25.54
C TRP A 232 21.35 1.56 -26.09
N GLN A 233 22.14 0.53 -25.81
CA GLN A 233 21.85 -0.86 -26.18
C GLN A 233 20.55 -1.40 -25.54
N VAL A 234 20.01 -0.70 -24.53
CA VAL A 234 18.76 -1.05 -23.84
C VAL A 234 17.51 -0.59 -24.58
N THR A 235 17.59 0.31 -25.56
CA THR A 235 16.40 0.85 -26.25
C THR A 235 15.50 -0.24 -26.84
N ARG A 236 16.08 -1.26 -27.50
CA ARG A 236 15.33 -2.43 -27.99
C ARG A 236 14.59 -3.17 -26.88
N TYR A 237 15.20 -3.25 -25.70
CA TYR A 237 14.63 -3.92 -24.54
C TYR A 237 13.59 -3.05 -23.83
N ALA A 238 13.72 -1.72 -23.91
CA ALA A 238 12.70 -0.80 -23.44
C ALA A 238 11.40 -0.97 -24.21
N VAL A 239 11.45 -1.13 -25.54
CA VAL A 239 10.28 -1.47 -26.36
C VAL A 239 9.65 -2.78 -25.91
N ILE A 240 10.44 -3.82 -25.66
CA ILE A 240 9.92 -5.11 -25.17
C ILE A 240 9.27 -4.98 -23.78
N SER A 241 9.86 -4.20 -22.87
CA SER A 241 9.22 -3.88 -21.58
C SER A 241 7.91 -3.10 -21.76
N LEU A 242 7.85 -2.15 -22.69
CA LEU A 242 6.61 -1.43 -23.00
C LEU A 242 5.52 -2.35 -23.54
N ILE A 243 5.88 -3.33 -24.39
CA ILE A 243 4.95 -4.36 -24.85
C ILE A 243 4.44 -5.18 -23.66
N GLY A 244 5.33 -5.65 -22.77
CA GLY A 244 4.92 -6.41 -21.58
C GLY A 244 3.97 -5.61 -20.68
N PHE A 245 4.28 -4.32 -20.47
CA PHE A 245 3.45 -3.39 -19.72
C PHE A 245 2.07 -3.21 -20.37
N GLY A 246 2.03 -2.97 -21.68
CA GLY A 246 0.79 -2.86 -22.44
C GLY A 246 -0.05 -4.13 -22.39
N LEU A 247 0.56 -5.31 -22.50
CA LEU A 247 -0.14 -6.60 -22.41
C LEU A 247 -0.84 -6.78 -21.06
N ALA A 248 -0.18 -6.42 -19.95
CA ALA A 248 -0.81 -6.45 -18.64
C ALA A 248 -1.99 -5.49 -18.54
N LEU A 249 -1.87 -4.26 -19.07
CA LEU A 249 -2.93 -3.25 -19.02
C LEU A 249 -4.10 -3.51 -19.97
N THR A 250 -3.90 -4.28 -21.03
CA THR A 250 -4.87 -4.44 -22.13
C THR A 250 -6.28 -4.82 -21.64
N PRO A 251 -6.49 -5.79 -20.73
CA PRO A 251 -7.83 -6.13 -20.24
C PRO A 251 -8.54 -4.95 -19.56
N TRP A 252 -7.81 -4.17 -18.76
CA TRP A 252 -8.36 -3.00 -18.09
C TRP A 252 -8.70 -1.88 -19.07
N LEU A 253 -7.84 -1.64 -20.07
CA LEU A 253 -8.11 -0.62 -21.09
C LEU A 253 -9.35 -0.97 -21.94
N LEU A 254 -9.56 -2.25 -22.26
CA LEU A 254 -10.78 -2.71 -22.93
C LEU A 254 -12.02 -2.53 -22.06
N PHE A 255 -11.91 -2.82 -20.75
CA PHE A 255 -12.99 -2.59 -19.80
C PHE A 255 -13.35 -1.09 -19.70
N VAL A 256 -12.36 -0.22 -19.53
CA VAL A 256 -12.55 1.24 -19.54
C VAL A 256 -13.16 1.72 -20.85
N ALA A 257 -12.73 1.17 -21.99
CA ALA A 257 -13.30 1.52 -23.30
C ALA A 257 -14.78 1.15 -23.41
N SER A 258 -15.21 0.04 -22.79
CA SER A 258 -16.63 -0.36 -22.78
C SER A 258 -17.54 0.53 -21.91
N GLY A 259 -16.99 1.25 -20.93
CA GLY A 259 -17.72 2.12 -20.03
C GLY A 259 -17.10 3.52 -19.90
N TRP A 260 -16.69 4.11 -21.03
CA TRP A 260 -15.91 5.36 -21.04
C TRP A 260 -16.63 6.54 -20.37
N SER A 261 -17.94 6.66 -20.54
CA SER A 261 -18.75 7.70 -19.87
C SER A 261 -18.71 7.55 -18.36
N ASP A 262 -18.89 6.33 -17.87
CA ASP A 262 -18.86 6.00 -16.45
C ASP A 262 -17.47 6.27 -15.88
N PHE A 263 -16.41 5.89 -16.61
CA PHE A 263 -15.02 6.15 -16.23
C PHE A 263 -14.75 7.64 -16.02
N ILE A 264 -15.14 8.50 -16.97
CA ILE A 264 -14.96 9.95 -16.86
C ILE A 264 -15.70 10.50 -15.64
N GLN A 265 -16.97 10.12 -15.47
CA GLN A 265 -17.80 10.70 -14.42
C GLN A 265 -17.38 10.24 -13.03
N GLN A 266 -17.03 8.96 -12.87
CA GLN A 266 -16.53 8.43 -11.59
C GLN A 266 -15.17 9.03 -11.18
N ASN A 267 -14.35 9.46 -12.14
CA ASN A 267 -13.03 10.05 -11.87
C ASN A 267 -13.02 11.58 -11.82
N ARG A 268 -14.19 12.23 -11.93
CA ARG A 268 -14.30 13.70 -11.98
C ARG A 268 -13.67 14.39 -10.76
N ASN A 269 -13.86 13.82 -9.57
CA ASN A 269 -13.30 14.33 -8.32
C ASN A 269 -11.77 14.22 -8.22
N TYR A 270 -11.11 13.56 -9.18
CA TYR A 270 -9.65 13.46 -9.27
C TYR A 270 -9.04 14.36 -10.34
N ALA A 271 -9.82 15.18 -11.04
CA ALA A 271 -9.32 16.00 -12.14
C ALA A 271 -8.20 16.96 -11.72
N ASP A 272 -8.27 17.49 -10.49
CA ASP A 272 -7.25 18.36 -9.89
C ASP A 272 -5.93 17.63 -9.56
N ARG A 273 -5.95 16.29 -9.46
CA ARG A 273 -4.76 15.47 -9.17
C ARG A 273 -3.87 15.23 -10.39
N PHE A 274 -4.31 15.59 -11.59
CA PHE A 274 -3.59 15.36 -12.85
C PHE A 274 -3.24 16.65 -13.60
N GLY A 275 -2.84 17.70 -12.87
CA GLY A 275 -2.35 18.97 -13.41
C GLY A 275 -0.99 18.90 -14.11
N LEU A 276 -0.69 17.83 -14.86
CA LEU A 276 0.63 17.53 -15.43
C LEU A 276 1.15 18.58 -16.42
N LEU A 277 0.26 19.42 -16.98
CA LEU A 277 0.63 20.51 -17.88
C LEU A 277 0.86 21.85 -17.15
N ASP A 278 0.50 21.96 -15.86
CA ASP A 278 0.70 23.16 -15.04
C ASP A 278 2.04 23.04 -14.29
N SER A 279 2.98 23.96 -14.51
CA SER A 279 4.25 23.96 -13.78
C SER A 279 4.07 24.12 -12.25
N ARG A 280 2.99 24.79 -11.82
CA ARG A 280 2.66 24.98 -10.39
C ARG A 280 2.31 23.67 -9.71
N PHE A 281 1.74 22.70 -10.44
CA PHE A 281 1.43 21.36 -9.92
C PHE A 281 2.68 20.71 -9.34
N TYR A 282 3.79 20.72 -10.08
CA TYR A 282 5.05 20.11 -9.66
C TYR A 282 5.66 20.83 -8.45
N LEU A 283 5.59 22.17 -8.42
CA LEU A 283 6.12 22.96 -7.31
C LEU A 283 5.32 22.73 -6.02
N LEU A 284 3.98 22.78 -6.10
CA LEU A 284 3.10 22.52 -4.96
C LEU A 284 3.28 21.09 -4.43
N ASN A 285 3.37 20.11 -5.33
CA ASN A 285 3.65 18.73 -4.93
C ASN A 285 5.01 18.60 -4.22
N LEU A 286 6.04 19.31 -4.68
CA LEU A 286 7.35 19.27 -4.03
C LEU A 286 7.32 19.95 -2.66
N LEU A 287 6.65 21.11 -2.52
CA LEU A 287 6.54 21.84 -1.26
C LEU A 287 5.76 21.04 -0.20
N ASN A 288 4.69 20.36 -0.61
CA ASN A 288 3.86 19.57 0.30
C ASN A 288 4.44 18.16 0.56
N GLU A 289 5.54 17.77 -0.09
CA GLU A 289 6.12 16.44 0.08
C GLU A 289 6.57 16.18 1.54
N VAL A 290 6.82 17.23 2.33
CA VAL A 290 7.12 17.13 3.76
C VAL A 290 6.00 16.43 4.55
N GLU A 291 4.73 16.68 4.19
CA GLU A 291 3.55 16.09 4.84
C GLU A 291 3.59 14.56 4.80
N ARG A 292 4.12 13.99 3.72
CA ARG A 292 4.27 12.55 3.56
C ARG A 292 5.19 11.96 4.64
N TYR A 293 6.19 12.71 5.09
CA TYR A 293 7.21 12.25 6.04
C TYR A 293 6.94 12.69 7.47
N ASP A 294 5.88 13.47 7.73
CA ASP A 294 5.49 13.92 9.07
C ASP A 294 5.36 12.78 10.09
N PRO A 295 4.80 11.60 9.75
CA PRO A 295 4.78 10.48 10.69
C PRO A 295 6.18 10.02 11.11
N ILE A 296 7.20 10.10 10.23
CA ILE A 296 8.59 9.77 10.60
C ILE A 296 9.16 10.82 11.55
N LEU A 297 8.94 12.11 11.23
CA LEU A 297 9.43 13.23 12.05
C LEU A 297 8.82 13.20 13.45
N ASN A 298 7.51 12.93 13.54
CA ASN A 298 6.82 12.76 14.81
C ASN A 298 7.25 11.48 15.52
N GLY A 299 7.48 10.39 14.77
CA GLY A 299 8.05 9.16 15.29
C GLY A 299 9.42 9.37 15.92
N ALA A 300 10.31 10.16 15.29
CA ALA A 300 11.65 10.43 15.78
C ALA A 300 11.68 11.27 17.07
N LYS A 301 10.61 12.01 17.36
CA LYS A 301 10.42 12.70 18.65
C LYS A 301 10.02 11.74 19.78
N GLN A 302 9.47 10.57 19.44
CA GLN A 302 8.81 9.67 20.39
C GLN A 302 9.47 8.28 20.50
N SER A 303 10.33 7.92 19.54
CA SER A 303 10.89 6.57 19.43
C SER A 303 12.35 6.60 18.97
N LEU A 304 13.14 5.71 19.55
CA LEU A 304 14.55 5.55 19.20
C LEU A 304 14.70 4.93 17.81
N GLY A 305 13.84 3.97 17.45
CA GLY A 305 13.82 3.32 16.14
C GLY A 305 13.68 4.31 14.98
N ALA A 306 12.75 5.28 15.08
CA ALA A 306 12.56 6.29 14.05
C ALA A 306 13.76 7.26 13.95
N TRP A 307 14.34 7.64 15.08
CA TRP A 307 15.54 8.49 15.11
C TRP A 307 16.75 7.78 14.47
N LEU A 308 16.97 6.51 14.83
CA LEU A 308 18.02 5.67 14.24
C LEU A 308 17.78 5.47 12.74
N TRP A 309 16.53 5.24 12.33
CA TRP A 309 16.16 5.13 10.92
C TRP A 309 16.55 6.39 10.14
N LEU A 310 16.19 7.58 10.62
CA LEU A 310 16.53 8.85 9.93
C LEU A 310 18.04 9.01 9.74
N ILE A 311 18.83 8.81 10.80
CA ILE A 311 20.28 8.98 10.74
C ILE A 311 20.93 7.93 9.84
N LEU A 312 20.60 6.65 10.06
CA LEU A 312 21.21 5.57 9.29
C LEU A 312 20.79 5.64 7.83
N CYS A 313 19.53 5.98 7.52
CA CYS A 313 19.07 6.15 6.15
C CYS A 313 19.85 7.26 5.45
N SER A 314 19.98 8.43 6.09
CA SER A 314 20.69 9.59 5.53
C SER A 314 22.17 9.29 5.27
N LEU A 315 22.88 8.77 6.28
CA LEU A 315 24.30 8.44 6.16
C LEU A 315 24.54 7.33 5.12
N SER A 316 23.68 6.30 5.10
CA SER A 316 23.81 5.20 4.15
C SER A 316 23.50 5.63 2.73
N LEU A 317 22.54 6.53 2.53
CA LEU A 317 22.21 7.10 1.23
C LEU A 317 23.36 7.93 0.67
N ILE A 318 23.95 8.82 1.48
CA ILE A 318 25.12 9.62 1.09
C ILE A 318 26.30 8.70 0.72
N TRP A 319 26.57 7.68 1.53
CA TRP A 319 27.64 6.72 1.26
C TRP A 319 27.41 5.93 -0.03
N LEU A 320 26.21 5.38 -0.23
CA LEU A 320 25.86 4.63 -1.45
C LEU A 320 25.89 5.53 -2.69
N LEU A 321 25.43 6.77 -2.57
CA LEU A 321 25.49 7.75 -3.65
C LEU A 321 26.95 8.01 -4.05
N LYS A 322 27.83 8.32 -3.08
CA LYS A 322 29.27 8.47 -3.33
C LYS A 322 29.86 7.23 -4.00
N ARG A 323 29.54 6.03 -3.51
CA ARG A 323 30.00 4.76 -4.08
C ARG A 323 29.49 4.52 -5.51
N SER A 324 28.27 4.93 -5.81
CA SER A 324 27.67 4.82 -7.15
C SER A 324 28.40 5.71 -8.17
N LEU A 325 28.92 6.85 -7.71
CA LEU A 325 29.64 7.86 -8.51
C LEU A 325 31.15 7.59 -8.62
N THR A 326 31.83 7.05 -7.61
CA THR A 326 33.30 6.83 -7.65
C THR A 326 33.75 5.88 -8.75
N GLY A 327 32.89 4.93 -9.15
CA GLY A 327 33.15 4.07 -10.30
C GLY A 327 33.00 4.76 -11.66
N TRP A 328 32.59 6.03 -11.73
CA TRP A 328 32.45 6.79 -12.98
C TRP A 328 33.74 7.57 -13.32
N VAL A 329 34.39 8.16 -12.32
CA VAL A 329 35.61 8.98 -12.47
C VAL A 329 36.81 8.15 -12.96
N ASN A 330 36.87 6.87 -12.63
CA ASN A 330 37.96 5.97 -13.05
C ASN A 330 37.70 5.23 -14.38
N ILE A 331 36.62 5.58 -15.12
CA ILE A 331 36.34 5.04 -16.48
C ILE A 331 37.15 5.80 -17.55
N SER A 332 38.09 6.65 -17.16
CA SER A 332 39.02 7.27 -18.10
C SER A 332 40.07 6.26 -18.61
N SER A 333 39.79 5.72 -19.80
CA SER A 333 40.68 5.17 -20.84
C SER A 333 41.32 3.77 -20.76
N SER A 334 41.40 3.07 -19.62
CA SER A 334 42.06 1.74 -19.63
C SER A 334 41.54 0.66 -18.67
N ASN A 335 40.66 0.98 -17.72
CA ASN A 335 40.13 -0.01 -16.79
C ASN A 335 38.80 -0.59 -17.31
N PRO A 336 38.69 -1.92 -17.44
CA PRO A 336 37.46 -2.56 -17.90
C PRO A 336 36.30 -2.22 -16.96
N VAL A 337 35.13 -2.00 -17.56
CA VAL A 337 33.84 -1.84 -16.87
C VAL A 337 33.76 -2.84 -15.71
N PRO A 338 33.37 -2.43 -14.49
CA PRO A 338 33.29 -3.33 -13.35
C PRO A 338 32.51 -4.59 -13.75
N GLY A 339 33.12 -5.76 -13.51
CA GLY A 339 32.51 -7.03 -13.84
C GLY A 339 31.13 -7.20 -13.19
N PRO A 340 30.25 -8.03 -13.76
CA PRO A 340 28.96 -8.34 -13.16
C PRO A 340 29.11 -8.84 -11.71
N GLY A 341 28.26 -8.34 -10.82
CA GLY A 341 28.40 -8.56 -9.37
C GLY A 341 29.34 -7.57 -8.67
N SER A 342 29.90 -6.58 -9.39
CA SER A 342 30.59 -5.47 -8.75
C SER A 342 29.64 -4.72 -7.80
N PRO A 343 30.05 -4.46 -6.55
CA PRO A 343 29.25 -3.68 -5.61
C PRO A 343 28.84 -2.30 -6.12
N VAL A 344 29.59 -1.73 -7.08
CA VAL A 344 29.26 -0.44 -7.71
C VAL A 344 27.98 -0.55 -8.52
N ILE A 345 27.80 -1.62 -9.31
CA ILE A 345 26.58 -1.84 -10.10
C ILE A 345 25.38 -2.01 -9.17
N SER A 346 25.55 -2.78 -8.10
CA SER A 346 24.50 -2.99 -7.10
C SER A 346 24.08 -1.70 -6.39
N SER A 347 25.04 -0.84 -6.03
CA SER A 347 24.75 0.48 -5.48
C SER A 347 24.05 1.39 -6.49
N ARG A 348 24.47 1.38 -7.76
CA ARG A 348 23.79 2.14 -8.84
C ARG A 348 22.36 1.69 -9.03
N LEU A 349 22.11 0.38 -9.12
CA LEU A 349 20.76 -0.19 -9.24
C LEU A 349 19.84 0.32 -8.13
N LEU A 350 20.25 0.14 -6.87
CA LEU A 350 19.43 0.51 -5.71
C LEU A 350 19.17 2.02 -5.64
N ILE A 351 20.22 2.84 -5.77
CA ILE A 351 20.11 4.30 -5.66
C ILE A 351 19.33 4.92 -6.81
N ALA A 352 19.57 4.47 -8.04
CA ALA A 352 18.85 4.98 -9.21
C ALA A 352 17.35 4.71 -9.10
N VAL A 353 16.95 3.48 -8.77
CA VAL A 353 15.52 3.15 -8.59
C VAL A 353 14.92 3.98 -7.46
N LEU A 354 15.58 4.05 -6.30
CA LEU A 354 15.07 4.78 -5.14
C LEU A 354 14.90 6.27 -5.44
N ILE A 355 15.92 6.92 -6.02
CA ILE A 355 15.86 8.34 -6.36
C ILE A 355 14.77 8.59 -7.40
N THR A 356 14.71 7.80 -8.48
CA THR A 356 13.71 8.02 -9.53
C THR A 356 12.28 7.84 -9.01
N LEU A 357 12.01 6.78 -8.25
CA LEU A 357 10.69 6.59 -7.65
C LEU A 357 10.35 7.70 -6.64
N GLY A 358 11.31 8.07 -5.78
CA GLY A 358 11.15 9.17 -4.83
C GLY A 358 10.86 10.51 -5.53
N SER A 359 11.54 10.79 -6.63
CA SER A 359 11.27 11.97 -7.46
C SER A 359 9.87 11.92 -8.07
N PHE A 360 9.42 10.79 -8.62
CA PHE A 360 8.05 10.69 -9.14
C PHE A 360 6.99 10.87 -8.04
N PHE A 361 7.24 10.37 -6.84
CA PHE A 361 6.34 10.60 -5.70
C PHE A 361 6.29 12.08 -5.30
N ALA A 362 7.45 12.74 -5.23
CA ALA A 362 7.56 14.14 -4.90
C ALA A 362 6.87 15.03 -5.94
N PHE A 363 7.05 14.75 -7.23
CA PHE A 363 6.60 15.61 -8.32
C PHE A 363 5.20 15.28 -8.86
N LEU A 364 4.80 14.00 -8.90
CA LEU A 364 3.60 13.55 -9.63
C LEU A 364 2.42 13.17 -8.72
N LEU A 365 2.64 12.91 -7.44
CA LEU A 365 1.56 12.58 -6.51
C LEU A 365 1.16 13.79 -5.70
N SER A 366 0.00 14.37 -5.99
CA SER A 366 -0.56 15.47 -5.20
C SER A 366 -1.03 15.02 -3.82
N PHE A 367 -1.52 13.79 -3.71
CA PHE A 367 -1.94 13.23 -2.42
C PHE A 367 -0.74 12.67 -1.64
N LYS A 368 -0.37 13.34 -0.56
CA LYS A 368 0.85 13.09 0.24
C LYS A 368 0.63 12.12 1.40
N THR A 369 -0.02 10.98 1.13
CA THR A 369 -0.21 9.96 2.17
C THR A 369 1.06 9.16 2.45
N PHE A 370 1.33 8.91 3.73
CA PHE A 370 2.45 8.11 4.21
C PHE A 370 2.38 6.65 3.76
N SER A 371 1.17 6.09 3.61
CA SER A 371 0.95 4.69 3.21
C SER A 371 1.56 4.36 1.84
N TYR A 372 1.63 5.33 0.92
CA TYR A 372 2.22 5.14 -0.41
C TYR A 372 3.72 4.80 -0.35
N LEU A 373 4.41 5.17 0.74
CA LEU A 373 5.80 4.79 0.96
C LEU A 373 5.99 3.27 1.13
N ALA A 374 4.92 2.47 1.23
CA ALA A 374 4.97 1.01 1.20
C ALA A 374 5.83 0.45 0.06
N THR A 375 5.78 1.08 -1.13
CA THR A 375 6.61 0.67 -2.26
C THR A 375 8.10 1.04 -2.12
N LEU A 376 8.43 2.00 -1.25
CA LEU A 376 9.79 2.51 -1.04
C LEU A 376 10.46 1.92 0.21
N TRP A 377 9.70 1.48 1.22
CA TRP A 377 10.26 0.91 2.45
C TRP A 377 11.28 -0.21 2.22
N PRO A 378 11.03 -1.20 1.33
CA PRO A 378 12.02 -2.21 0.97
C PRO A 378 13.36 -1.63 0.52
N LEU A 379 13.31 -0.57 -0.29
CA LEU A 379 14.50 0.07 -0.86
C LEU A 379 15.26 0.86 0.22
N PHE A 380 14.55 1.62 1.06
CA PHE A 380 15.17 2.32 2.20
C PHE A 380 15.81 1.35 3.20
N ALA A 381 15.15 0.24 3.53
CA ALA A 381 15.69 -0.77 4.42
C ALA A 381 16.96 -1.42 3.84
N LEU A 382 17.01 -1.66 2.52
CA LEU A 382 18.21 -2.13 1.84
C LEU A 382 19.35 -1.09 1.84
N VAL A 383 19.04 0.19 1.71
CA VAL A 383 20.00 1.30 1.84
C VAL A 383 20.62 1.28 3.24
N ILE A 384 19.79 1.25 4.29
CA ILE A 384 20.24 1.18 5.69
C ILE A 384 21.07 -0.08 5.93
N ALA A 385 20.61 -1.23 5.45
CA ALA A 385 21.33 -2.49 5.64
C ALA A 385 22.73 -2.46 5.00
N ALA A 386 22.85 -1.86 3.81
CA ALA A 386 24.14 -1.71 3.13
C ALA A 386 25.10 -0.77 3.87
N GLY A 387 24.62 0.39 4.35
CA GLY A 387 25.45 1.28 5.15
C GLY A 387 25.83 0.68 6.50
N PHE A 388 24.90 -0.01 7.17
CA PHE A 388 25.16 -0.68 8.44
C PHE A 388 26.22 -1.77 8.30
N ILE A 389 26.13 -2.63 7.28
CA ILE A 389 27.14 -3.67 7.04
C ILE A 389 28.48 -3.06 6.61
N HIS A 390 28.48 -1.98 5.84
CA HIS A 390 29.70 -1.26 5.52
C HIS A 390 30.38 -0.73 6.78
N LEU A 391 29.63 -0.07 7.66
CA LEU A 391 30.12 0.35 8.96
C LEU A 391 30.70 -0.86 9.69
N TRP A 392 29.94 -1.97 9.81
CA TRP A 392 30.34 -3.26 10.44
C TRP A 392 31.64 -3.90 9.91
N GLN A 393 31.96 -3.68 8.64
CA GLN A 393 33.17 -4.21 8.03
C GLN A 393 34.34 -3.23 8.03
N THR A 394 34.12 -1.95 8.33
CA THR A 394 35.17 -0.93 8.28
C THR A 394 36.26 -1.26 9.33
N PRO A 395 37.52 -1.45 8.92
CA PRO A 395 38.61 -1.72 9.84
C PRO A 395 38.95 -0.42 10.57
N THR A 396 38.40 -0.23 11.77
CA THR A 396 38.80 0.86 12.65
C THR A 396 39.63 0.32 13.82
N PRO A 397 40.59 1.11 14.35
CA PRO A 397 41.42 0.69 15.47
C PRO A 397 40.62 0.47 16.77
N ARG A 398 39.42 1.04 16.85
CA ARG A 398 38.57 1.04 18.04
C ARG A 398 37.58 -0.12 18.01
N ARG A 399 37.93 -1.31 18.50
CA ARG A 399 37.02 -2.49 18.44
C ARG A 399 35.65 -2.31 19.11
N TRP A 400 35.45 -1.27 19.93
CA TRP A 400 34.22 -0.99 20.67
C TRP A 400 33.04 -0.48 19.83
N TRP A 401 33.21 0.01 18.60
CA TRP A 401 32.06 0.51 17.83
C TRP A 401 31.13 -0.62 17.34
N ARG A 402 31.64 -1.84 17.15
CA ARG A 402 30.82 -3.00 16.77
C ARG A 402 29.76 -3.33 17.82
N PRO A 403 30.11 -3.51 19.11
CA PRO A 403 29.08 -3.71 20.13
C PRO A 403 28.14 -2.51 20.26
N VAL A 404 28.60 -1.27 20.02
CA VAL A 404 27.71 -0.10 19.99
C VAL A 404 26.68 -0.20 18.85
N LEU A 405 27.10 -0.51 17.62
CA LEU A 405 26.16 -0.69 16.50
C LEU A 405 25.18 -1.83 16.74
N ALA A 406 25.66 -2.95 17.29
CA ALA A 406 24.81 -4.08 17.64
C ALA A 406 23.78 -3.68 18.72
N LEU A 407 24.19 -2.93 19.73
CA LEU A 407 23.30 -2.42 20.78
C LEU A 407 22.25 -1.47 20.21
N LEU A 408 22.63 -0.50 19.37
CA LEU A 408 21.68 0.43 18.74
C LEU A 408 20.65 -0.32 17.88
N PHE A 409 21.11 -1.31 17.11
CA PHE A 409 20.22 -2.15 16.31
C PHE A 409 19.24 -2.96 17.19
N LEU A 410 19.76 -3.54 18.28
CA LEU A 410 18.96 -4.29 19.24
C LEU A 410 17.92 -3.40 19.93
N LEU A 411 18.29 -2.19 20.33
CA LEU A 411 17.38 -1.25 20.99
C LEU A 411 16.19 -0.89 20.09
N GLY A 412 16.43 -0.56 18.82
CA GLY A 412 15.35 -0.30 17.86
C GLY A 412 14.44 -1.52 17.62
N THR A 413 15.03 -2.72 17.62
CA THR A 413 14.30 -3.99 17.47
C THR A 413 13.43 -4.30 18.70
N VAL A 414 14.00 -4.16 19.90
CA VAL A 414 13.28 -4.42 21.17
C VAL A 414 12.14 -3.42 21.34
N GLU A 415 12.35 -2.15 21.01
CA GLU A 415 11.29 -1.13 21.06
C GLU A 415 10.07 -1.54 20.22
N GLY A 416 10.26 -1.89 18.94
CA GLY A 416 9.12 -2.26 18.09
C GLY A 416 8.48 -3.60 18.44
N ILE A 417 9.24 -4.58 18.94
CA ILE A 417 8.66 -5.82 19.50
C ILE A 417 7.79 -5.51 20.72
N LEU A 418 8.27 -4.69 21.65
CA LEU A 418 7.50 -4.30 22.84
C LEU A 418 6.22 -3.53 22.46
N THR A 419 6.30 -2.62 21.50
CA THR A 419 5.10 -1.93 20.97
C THR A 419 4.13 -2.92 20.34
N SER A 420 4.61 -3.87 19.55
CA SER A 420 3.78 -4.91 18.94
C SER A 420 3.07 -5.74 20.02
N VAL A 421 3.78 -6.18 21.06
CA VAL A 421 3.19 -6.94 22.18
C VAL A 421 2.10 -6.13 22.90
N ARG A 422 2.35 -4.84 23.20
CA ARG A 422 1.35 -3.96 23.83
C ARG A 422 0.10 -3.80 22.98
N LEU A 423 0.26 -3.62 21.67
CA LEU A 423 -0.87 -3.53 20.75
C LEU A 423 -1.65 -4.82 20.65
N HIS A 424 -1.00 -5.98 20.67
CA HIS A 424 -1.71 -7.26 20.68
C HIS A 424 -2.49 -7.47 21.98
N ALA A 425 -1.96 -6.99 23.11
CA ALA A 425 -2.69 -6.99 24.38
C ALA A 425 -3.93 -6.08 24.31
N ALA A 426 -3.79 -4.86 23.78
CA ALA A 426 -4.92 -3.94 23.59
C ALA A 426 -5.95 -4.47 22.58
N ALA A 427 -5.49 -5.06 21.47
CA ALA A 427 -6.34 -5.61 20.42
C ALA A 427 -7.27 -6.72 20.92
N ARG A 428 -6.86 -7.50 21.92
CA ARG A 428 -7.71 -8.55 22.52
C ARG A 428 -8.94 -7.99 23.24
N GLN A 429 -8.89 -6.71 23.65
CA GLN A 429 -10.01 -6.02 24.30
C GLN A 429 -10.99 -5.41 23.30
N LEU A 430 -10.65 -5.42 22.00
CA LEU A 430 -11.53 -4.89 20.96
C LEU A 430 -12.63 -5.88 20.60
N THR A 431 -13.80 -5.33 20.29
CA THR A 431 -14.94 -6.07 19.77
C THR A 431 -14.59 -6.62 18.38
N LEU A 432 -14.94 -7.89 18.16
CA LEU A 432 -14.85 -8.52 16.85
C LEU A 432 -15.76 -7.80 15.85
N TYR A 433 -15.25 -7.52 14.65
CA TYR A 433 -16.05 -6.86 13.60
C TYR A 433 -17.34 -7.63 13.28
N GLN A 434 -17.27 -8.96 13.22
CA GLN A 434 -18.44 -9.81 12.98
C GLN A 434 -19.43 -9.78 14.14
N THR A 435 -18.97 -9.70 15.39
CA THR A 435 -19.85 -9.57 16.55
C THR A 435 -20.61 -8.24 16.52
N PHE A 436 -19.91 -7.14 16.23
CA PHE A 436 -20.55 -5.83 16.13
C PHE A 436 -21.56 -5.76 14.98
N THR A 437 -21.18 -6.22 13.79
CA THR A 437 -22.08 -6.21 12.61
C THR A 437 -23.24 -7.20 12.76
N GLY A 438 -23.05 -8.31 13.46
CA GLY A 438 -24.13 -9.22 13.84
C GLY A 438 -25.15 -8.57 14.79
N ALA A 439 -24.68 -7.75 15.74
CA ALA A 439 -25.56 -6.96 16.61
C ALA A 439 -26.37 -5.93 15.81
N ILE A 440 -25.77 -5.26 14.83
CA ILE A 440 -26.51 -4.38 13.90
C ILE A 440 -27.57 -5.19 13.14
N ALA A 441 -27.17 -6.31 12.53
CA ALA A 441 -28.05 -7.14 11.72
C ALA A 441 -29.27 -7.67 12.50
N ALA A 442 -29.15 -7.88 13.81
CA ALA A 442 -30.26 -8.30 14.66
C ALA A 442 -31.40 -7.26 14.77
N HIS A 443 -31.11 -5.98 14.49
CA HIS A 443 -32.11 -4.91 14.42
C HIS A 443 -32.66 -4.69 13.00
N LEU A 444 -32.09 -5.31 11.97
CA LEU A 444 -32.48 -5.08 10.58
C LEU A 444 -33.58 -6.05 10.16
N PRO A 445 -34.71 -5.56 9.62
CA PRO A 445 -35.67 -6.43 8.94
C PRO A 445 -34.98 -7.22 7.80
N PRO A 446 -35.42 -8.46 7.52
CA PRO A 446 -34.90 -9.21 6.38
C PRO A 446 -35.07 -8.44 5.07
N GLN A 447 -34.04 -8.49 4.21
CA GLN A 447 -34.04 -7.86 2.88
C GLN A 447 -34.26 -6.34 2.88
N SER A 448 -33.99 -5.67 4.01
CA SER A 448 -34.09 -4.22 4.08
C SER A 448 -33.07 -3.53 3.17
N ARG A 449 -33.46 -2.38 2.61
CA ARG A 449 -32.53 -1.47 1.94
C ARG A 449 -31.86 -0.58 2.97
N VAL A 450 -30.58 -0.80 3.19
CA VAL A 450 -29.79 -0.15 4.24
C VAL A 450 -28.89 0.91 3.63
N LEU A 451 -28.91 2.12 4.19
CA LEU A 451 -27.99 3.20 3.84
C LEU A 451 -27.12 3.52 5.07
N GLY A 452 -25.80 3.44 4.91
CA GLY A 452 -24.85 3.73 6.00
C GLY A 452 -23.43 3.88 5.49
N LEU A 453 -22.45 4.12 6.37
CA LEU A 453 -21.06 4.19 5.93
C LEU A 453 -20.55 2.82 5.44
N GLN A 454 -19.75 2.84 4.38
CA GLN A 454 -19.21 1.66 3.70
C GLN A 454 -18.50 0.66 4.63
N HIS A 455 -17.99 1.11 5.78
CA HIS A 455 -17.36 0.29 6.80
C HIS A 455 -18.13 -1.00 7.10
N TYR A 456 -19.46 -0.98 7.06
CA TYR A 456 -20.27 -2.11 7.52
C TYR A 456 -20.68 -3.08 6.41
N TRP A 457 -20.33 -2.80 5.15
CA TRP A 457 -20.70 -3.65 4.02
C TRP A 457 -20.18 -5.09 4.18
N LEU A 458 -18.91 -5.29 4.54
CA LEU A 458 -18.31 -6.62 4.68
C LEU A 458 -19.09 -7.51 5.66
N GLY A 459 -19.53 -6.95 6.79
CA GLY A 459 -20.30 -7.69 7.79
C GLY A 459 -21.77 -7.87 7.42
N LEU A 460 -22.41 -6.82 6.88
CA LEU A 460 -23.84 -6.82 6.61
C LEU A 460 -24.22 -7.49 5.28
N ALA A 461 -23.32 -7.52 4.29
CA ALA A 461 -23.54 -8.26 3.04
C ALA A 461 -23.72 -9.77 3.29
N ALA A 462 -23.03 -10.32 4.30
CA ALA A 462 -23.19 -11.72 4.69
C ALA A 462 -24.60 -12.06 5.21
N HIS A 463 -25.38 -11.04 5.64
CA HIS A 463 -26.75 -11.18 6.09
C HIS A 463 -27.80 -10.96 4.98
N GLY A 464 -27.37 -10.86 3.71
CA GLY A 464 -28.27 -10.71 2.56
C GLY A 464 -28.97 -9.35 2.48
N GLN A 465 -28.41 -8.33 3.14
CA GLN A 465 -28.96 -6.98 3.16
C GLN A 465 -28.59 -6.24 1.87
N ASN A 466 -29.52 -5.44 1.34
CA ASN A 466 -29.24 -4.55 0.21
C ASN A 466 -28.58 -3.27 0.74
N TYR A 467 -27.25 -3.34 0.92
CA TYR A 467 -26.46 -2.32 1.58
C TYR A 467 -25.85 -1.32 0.59
N ARG A 468 -26.12 -0.03 0.81
CA ARG A 468 -25.61 1.09 0.01
C ARG A 468 -24.87 2.08 0.91
N SER A 469 -23.79 2.67 0.38
CA SER A 469 -23.04 3.70 1.08
C SER A 469 -23.84 5.02 1.12
N ILE A 470 -23.92 5.63 2.30
CA ILE A 470 -24.43 7.00 2.50
C ILE A 470 -23.59 8.05 1.76
N LEU A 471 -22.37 7.71 1.36
CA LEU A 471 -21.56 8.57 0.52
C LEU A 471 -22.16 8.77 -0.87
N VAL A 472 -22.99 7.85 -1.37
CA VAL A 472 -23.62 8.04 -2.69
C VAL A 472 -24.51 9.30 -2.72
N PRO A 473 -25.52 9.46 -1.85
CA PRO A 473 -26.30 10.70 -1.84
C PRO A 473 -25.45 11.93 -1.50
N ILE A 474 -24.40 11.81 -0.69
CA ILE A 474 -23.47 12.91 -0.41
C ILE A 474 -22.64 13.30 -1.65
N PHE A 475 -22.23 12.35 -2.50
CA PHE A 475 -21.52 12.67 -3.74
C PHE A 475 -22.43 13.43 -4.70
N TRP A 476 -23.72 13.08 -4.76
CA TRP A 476 -24.69 13.81 -5.58
C TRP A 476 -24.96 15.25 -5.11
N THR A 477 -24.65 15.62 -3.87
CA THR A 477 -24.80 17.01 -3.39
C THR A 477 -23.57 17.87 -3.69
N ASN A 478 -22.46 17.26 -4.11
CA ASN A 478 -21.18 17.95 -4.21
C ASN A 478 -20.80 18.26 -5.67
N PRO A 479 -20.61 19.54 -6.05
CA PRO A 479 -20.26 19.93 -7.42
C PRO A 479 -18.89 19.42 -7.91
N ASN A 480 -18.01 18.98 -7.00
CA ASN A 480 -16.76 18.33 -7.38
C ASN A 480 -16.98 16.92 -7.95
N TYR A 481 -18.08 16.27 -7.59
CA TYR A 481 -18.43 14.92 -8.02
C TYR A 481 -19.43 14.92 -9.18
N VAL A 482 -20.33 15.91 -9.25
CA VAL A 482 -21.41 15.94 -10.25
C VAL A 482 -21.57 17.32 -10.91
N SER A 483 -22.02 17.37 -12.16
CA SER A 483 -22.27 18.66 -12.86
C SER A 483 -23.53 19.38 -12.40
N GLN A 484 -24.52 18.63 -11.92
CA GLN A 484 -25.80 19.16 -11.45
C GLN A 484 -26.05 18.57 -10.06
N PRO A 485 -25.62 19.28 -9.00
CA PRO A 485 -25.86 18.82 -7.64
C PRO A 485 -27.35 18.65 -7.35
N LEU A 486 -27.68 17.57 -6.65
CA LEU A 486 -29.02 17.29 -6.14
C LEU A 486 -29.07 17.63 -4.65
N SER A 487 -30.26 17.85 -4.10
CA SER A 487 -30.41 17.82 -2.63
C SER A 487 -30.17 16.41 -2.10
N PHE A 488 -29.79 16.29 -0.83
CA PHE A 488 -29.58 14.98 -0.20
C PHE A 488 -30.85 14.12 -0.32
N ALA A 489 -32.02 14.71 -0.08
CA ALA A 489 -33.31 14.04 -0.20
C ALA A 489 -33.56 13.50 -1.62
N GLN A 490 -33.35 14.32 -2.66
CA GLN A 490 -33.48 13.89 -4.06
C GLN A 490 -32.55 12.70 -4.36
N ALA A 491 -31.29 12.78 -3.92
CA ALA A 491 -30.30 11.74 -4.18
C ALA A 491 -30.58 10.43 -3.40
N ALA A 492 -31.06 10.54 -2.16
CA ALA A 492 -31.50 9.38 -1.39
C ALA A 492 -32.72 8.71 -2.02
N GLN A 493 -33.68 9.50 -2.53
CA GLN A 493 -34.92 9.00 -3.15
C GLN A 493 -34.71 8.35 -4.52
N MET A 494 -33.56 8.53 -5.19
CA MET A 494 -33.25 7.74 -6.39
C MET A 494 -33.23 6.23 -6.12
N ARG A 495 -32.87 5.83 -4.91
CA ARG A 495 -32.98 4.45 -4.40
C ARG A 495 -33.32 4.51 -2.91
N PRO A 496 -34.62 4.62 -2.55
CA PRO A 496 -35.02 5.00 -1.20
C PRO A 496 -34.58 3.94 -0.19
N PRO A 497 -33.84 4.30 0.88
CA PRO A 497 -33.56 3.38 1.97
C PRO A 497 -34.82 3.09 2.79
N GLN A 498 -34.79 1.97 3.49
CA GLN A 498 -35.73 1.65 4.58
C GLN A 498 -35.06 1.84 5.93
N ILE A 499 -33.75 1.59 6.00
CA ILE A 499 -32.95 1.75 7.20
C ILE A 499 -31.81 2.74 6.92
N ILE A 500 -31.55 3.65 7.87
CA ILE A 500 -30.35 4.48 7.92
C ILE A 500 -29.52 4.10 9.15
N LEU A 501 -28.23 3.87 8.93
CA LEU A 501 -27.25 3.65 9.98
C LEU A 501 -26.39 4.90 10.17
N LEU A 502 -26.38 5.43 11.38
CA LEU A 502 -25.50 6.53 11.80
C LEU A 502 -24.51 6.02 12.85
N ASP A 503 -23.26 5.82 12.44
CA ASP A 503 -22.17 5.48 13.35
C ASP A 503 -21.57 6.74 14.00
N GLN A 504 -20.60 6.56 14.90
CA GLN A 504 -19.89 7.67 15.53
C GLN A 504 -19.35 8.70 14.53
N ILE A 505 -18.82 8.29 13.37
CA ILE A 505 -18.27 9.21 12.37
C ILE A 505 -19.38 10.09 11.79
N MET A 506 -20.53 9.50 11.43
CA MET A 506 -21.67 10.27 10.95
C MET A 506 -22.29 11.14 12.04
N LEU A 507 -22.33 10.68 13.28
CA LEU A 507 -22.84 11.45 14.41
C LEU A 507 -21.97 12.68 14.70
N ASP A 508 -20.65 12.52 14.70
CA ASP A 508 -19.70 13.62 14.85
C ASP A 508 -19.83 14.60 13.68
N PHE A 509 -19.88 14.11 12.44
CA PHE A 509 -20.11 14.94 11.26
C PHE A 509 -21.41 15.75 11.37
N LEU A 510 -22.51 15.14 11.80
CA LEU A 510 -23.79 15.83 11.98
C LEU A 510 -23.76 16.85 13.14
N ALA A 511 -22.98 16.59 14.19
CA ALA A 511 -22.79 17.51 15.30
C ALA A 511 -21.93 18.73 14.89
N GLU A 512 -20.84 18.50 14.16
CA GLU A 512 -19.97 19.57 13.63
C GLU A 512 -20.70 20.43 12.60
N THR A 513 -21.43 19.80 11.67
CA THR A 513 -22.21 20.52 10.64
C THR A 513 -23.45 21.21 11.18
N ALA A 514 -23.84 20.98 12.44
CA ALA A 514 -24.91 21.76 13.07
C ALA A 514 -24.51 23.24 13.27
N GLN A 515 -23.21 23.55 13.29
CA GLN A 515 -22.71 24.92 13.43
C GLN A 515 -22.97 25.73 12.14
N PRO A 516 -23.60 26.92 12.21
CA PRO A 516 -23.95 27.71 11.03
C PRO A 516 -22.79 28.17 10.15
N ASP A 517 -21.59 28.28 10.73
CA ASP A 517 -20.36 28.68 10.06
C ASP A 517 -19.58 27.50 9.44
N HIS A 518 -20.02 26.26 9.68
CA HIS A 518 -19.40 25.09 9.07
C HIS A 518 -19.64 25.07 7.55
N PRO A 519 -18.63 24.83 6.70
CA PRO A 519 -18.78 24.88 5.24
C PRO A 519 -19.76 23.83 4.68
N LEU A 520 -20.05 22.78 5.45
CA LEU A 520 -21.02 21.72 5.11
C LEU A 520 -22.33 21.82 5.92
N HIS A 521 -22.62 22.98 6.51
CA HIS A 521 -23.83 23.20 7.32
C HIS A 521 -25.12 22.80 6.60
N GLN A 522 -25.28 23.24 5.35
CA GLN A 522 -26.46 22.91 4.54
C GLN A 522 -26.64 21.40 4.36
N LEU A 523 -25.55 20.66 4.14
CA LEU A 523 -25.62 19.21 3.99
C LEU A 523 -26.07 18.53 5.29
N GLY A 524 -25.56 19.00 6.45
CA GLY A 524 -26.02 18.52 7.76
C GLY A 524 -27.51 18.78 7.99
N GLN A 525 -27.99 19.98 7.65
CA GLN A 525 -29.42 20.33 7.72
C GLN A 525 -30.28 19.49 6.78
N ASP A 526 -29.83 19.26 5.55
CA ASP A 526 -30.56 18.47 4.55
C ASP A 526 -30.73 17.01 5.01
N ILE A 527 -29.71 16.43 5.67
CA ILE A 527 -29.79 15.06 6.22
C ILE A 527 -30.82 14.99 7.35
N TRP A 528 -30.80 15.94 8.29
CA TRP A 528 -31.79 15.97 9.38
C TRP A 528 -33.21 16.23 8.87
N THR A 529 -33.36 17.14 7.90
CA THR A 529 -34.64 17.43 7.26
C THR A 529 -35.18 16.18 6.58
N TYR A 530 -34.34 15.46 5.84
CA TYR A 530 -34.72 14.19 5.22
C TYR A 530 -35.18 13.15 6.26
N LEU A 531 -34.45 12.97 7.37
CA LEU A 531 -34.87 12.06 8.43
C LEU A 531 -36.22 12.45 9.04
N ALA A 532 -36.46 13.75 9.26
CA ALA A 532 -37.72 14.25 9.78
C ALA A 532 -38.89 14.04 8.81
N GLU A 533 -38.70 14.37 7.52
CA GLU A 533 -39.70 14.21 6.46
C GLU A 533 -40.07 12.74 6.22
N GLN A 534 -39.10 11.83 6.31
CA GLN A 534 -39.32 10.37 6.20
C GLN A 534 -39.83 9.74 7.50
N GLN A 535 -40.17 10.56 8.51
CA GLN A 535 -40.63 10.12 9.82
C GLN A 535 -39.73 9.03 10.43
N ALA A 536 -38.41 9.27 10.39
CA ALA A 536 -37.42 8.31 10.86
C ALA A 536 -37.64 7.95 12.34
N HIS A 537 -37.72 6.65 12.63
CA HIS A 537 -37.89 6.11 13.97
C HIS A 537 -36.64 5.35 14.39
N LEU A 538 -36.09 5.68 15.57
CA LEU A 538 -34.97 4.94 16.13
C LEU A 538 -35.46 3.55 16.59
N ILE A 539 -35.03 2.49 15.90
CA ILE A 539 -35.41 1.10 16.19
C ILE A 539 -34.31 0.32 16.93
N GLY A 540 -33.11 0.87 16.99
CA GLY A 540 -31.98 0.27 17.68
C GLY A 540 -30.88 1.29 17.95
N GLN A 541 -30.21 1.12 19.08
CA GLN A 541 -29.00 1.86 19.42
C GLN A 541 -28.02 0.87 20.05
N LEU A 542 -26.79 0.86 19.53
CA LEU A 542 -25.69 0.09 20.07
C LEU A 542 -24.64 1.06 20.58
N ASP A 543 -24.03 0.74 21.71
CA ASP A 543 -22.85 1.43 22.23
C ASP A 543 -21.74 0.39 22.35
N ASP A 544 -20.70 0.53 21.54
CA ASP A 544 -19.60 -0.42 21.47
C ASP A 544 -18.26 0.26 21.78
N PRO A 545 -17.42 -0.32 22.65
CA PRO A 545 -16.16 0.32 23.06
C PRO A 545 -15.14 0.46 21.92
N THR A 546 -15.28 -0.29 20.83
CA THR A 546 -14.39 -0.24 19.66
C THR A 546 -14.96 0.62 18.53
N TYR A 547 -16.24 0.42 18.22
CA TYR A 547 -16.89 1.07 17.08
C TYR A 547 -17.56 2.39 17.43
N GLY A 548 -17.81 2.64 18.72
CA GLY A 548 -18.57 3.77 19.22
C GLY A 548 -20.08 3.51 19.15
N PRO A 549 -20.90 4.56 19.38
CA PRO A 549 -22.33 4.52 19.20
C PRO A 549 -22.71 4.24 17.74
N MET A 550 -23.81 3.51 17.58
CA MET A 550 -24.49 3.25 16.32
C MET A 550 -25.98 3.44 16.52
N GLN A 551 -26.59 4.32 15.74
CA GLN A 551 -28.03 4.56 15.72
C GLN A 551 -28.64 3.96 14.45
N ILE A 552 -29.74 3.23 14.61
CA ILE A 552 -30.43 2.49 13.55
C ILE A 552 -31.83 3.08 13.41
N TYR A 553 -32.05 3.79 12.31
CA TYR A 553 -33.32 4.46 12.01
C TYR A 553 -34.10 3.70 10.95
N GLU A 554 -35.37 3.41 11.21
CA GLU A 554 -36.34 2.94 10.21
C GLU A 554 -37.11 4.12 9.62
N LEU A 555 -37.24 4.16 8.30
CA LEU A 555 -37.99 5.19 7.58
C LEU A 555 -39.39 4.68 7.25
N LYS A 556 -40.43 5.46 7.55
CA LYS A 556 -41.80 5.12 7.14
C LYS A 556 -41.99 5.49 5.67
N LYS A 557 -42.58 4.54 4.94
CA LYS A 557 -42.94 4.71 3.53
C LYS A 557 -44.03 5.75 3.32
#